data_AF-A0A086A2X4-F1
#
_entry.id   AF-A0A086A2X4-F1
#
_cell.length_a   1.000
_cell.length_b   1.000
_cell.length_c   1.000
_cell.angle_alpha   90.00
_cell.angle_beta   90.00
_cell.angle_gamma   90.00
#
_symmetry.space_group_name_H-M   'P 1'
#
loop_
_entity.id
_entity.type
_entity.pdbx_description
1 polymer ?
#
loop_
_entity_poly.entity_id
_entity_poly.type
_entity_poly.pdbx_seq_one_letter_code
_entity_poly.pdbx_strand_id
1 'polypeptide(L)'
;MEGAGLEKLMYFLIIVMVLFGFSFFIFLYHCIRARKEARKKQLKITDTKSFGYILGGILLFMIEANIFYSWEGGFFQCFILVFSPVLLMLFGFCYNKLFWKK
;
A
#
# COMPACT_ATOMS: atom_id res chain seq x y z
N MET A 1 4.54 37.66 -2.52
CA MET A 1 4.85 36.53 -1.60
C MET A 1 3.83 35.39 -1.70
N GLU A 2 2.96 35.34 -2.70
CA GLU A 2 1.89 34.31 -2.82
C GLU A 2 2.33 33.03 -3.57
N GLY A 3 3.39 33.08 -4.39
CA GLY A 3 3.85 31.93 -5.18
C GLY A 3 4.55 30.81 -4.38
N ALA A 4 5.17 31.13 -3.23
CA ALA A 4 5.95 30.17 -2.45
C ALA A 4 5.10 29.10 -1.74
N GLY A 5 3.81 29.37 -1.50
CA GLY A 5 2.87 28.41 -0.92
C GLY A 5 2.38 27.38 -1.94
N LEU A 6 2.09 27.85 -3.17
CA LEU A 6 1.62 27.00 -4.26
C LEU A 6 2.69 26.01 -4.71
N GLU A 7 3.93 26.48 -4.84
CA GLU A 7 5.07 25.65 -5.23
C GLU A 7 5.30 24.49 -4.24
N LYS A 8 5.29 24.78 -2.93
CA LYS A 8 5.44 23.76 -1.87
C LYS A 8 4.30 22.74 -1.89
N LEU A 9 3.07 23.19 -2.10
CA LEU A 9 1.91 22.31 -2.23
C LEU A 9 2.05 21.39 -3.44
N MET A 10 2.53 21.91 -4.57
CA MET A 10 2.73 21.12 -5.80
C MET A 10 3.79 20.04 -5.60
N TYR A 11 4.93 20.36 -4.99
CA TYR A 11 5.94 19.35 -4.64
C TYR A 11 5.41 18.30 -3.67
N PHE A 12 4.63 18.72 -2.66
CA PHE A 12 4.00 17.80 -1.73
C PHE A 12 3.07 16.80 -2.44
N LEU A 13 2.21 17.29 -3.34
CA LEU A 13 1.31 16.43 -4.13
C LEU A 13 2.09 15.46 -5.02
N ILE A 14 3.17 15.90 -5.66
CA ILE A 14 4.05 15.03 -6.45
C ILE A 14 4.64 13.92 -5.57
N ILE A 15 5.15 14.25 -4.37
CA ILE A 15 5.69 13.27 -3.43
C ILE A 15 4.63 12.24 -3.04
N VAL A 16 3.41 12.69 -2.70
CA VAL A 16 2.30 11.80 -2.35
C VAL A 16 1.96 10.87 -3.51
N MET A 17 1.87 11.37 -4.75
CA MET A 17 1.62 10.55 -5.93
C MET A 17 2.71 9.51 -6.18
N VAL A 18 3.98 9.89 -6.00
CA VAL A 18 5.12 8.97 -6.16
C VAL A 18 5.06 7.86 -5.11
N LEU A 19 4.79 8.19 -3.85
CA LEU A 19 4.69 7.21 -2.77
C LEU A 19 3.49 6.27 -2.94
N PHE A 20 2.34 6.81 -3.33
CA PHE A 20 1.17 6.02 -3.68
C PHE A 20 1.48 5.05 -4.83
N GLY A 21 2.11 5.54 -5.90
CA GLY A 21 2.55 4.71 -7.02
C GLY A 21 3.53 3.62 -6.57
N PHE A 22 4.47 3.94 -5.67
CA PHE A 22 5.39 2.95 -5.12
C PHE A 22 4.69 1.85 -4.33
N SER A 23 3.68 2.21 -3.52
CA SER A 23 2.84 1.24 -2.81
C SER A 23 2.10 0.31 -3.77
N PHE A 24 1.56 0.85 -4.86
CA PHE A 24 0.95 0.07 -5.94
C PHE A 24 1.92 -0.93 -6.58
N PHE A 25 3.16 -0.54 -6.85
CA PHE A 25 4.17 -1.46 -7.39
C PHE A 25 4.54 -2.57 -6.41
N ILE A 26 4.63 -2.28 -5.10
CA ILE A 26 4.86 -3.30 -4.06
C ILE A 26 3.71 -4.31 -4.06
N PHE A 27 2.46 -3.83 -4.05
CA PHE A 27 1.29 -4.69 -4.11
C PHE A 27 1.29 -5.58 -5.36
N LEU A 28 1.53 -4.98 -6.53
CA LEU A 28 1.55 -5.71 -7.80
C LEU A 28 2.67 -6.78 -7.82
N TYR A 29 3.85 -6.45 -7.31
CA TYR A 29 4.95 -7.41 -7.14
C TYR A 29 4.51 -8.62 -6.32
N HIS A 30 3.81 -8.39 -5.19
CA HIS A 30 3.33 -9.47 -4.34
C HIS A 30 2.22 -10.30 -4.99
N CYS A 31 1.28 -9.68 -5.73
CA CYS A 31 0.28 -10.37 -6.54
C CYS A 31 0.92 -11.31 -7.57
N ILE A 32 1.90 -10.81 -8.34
CA ILE A 32 2.62 -11.61 -9.35
C ILE A 32 3.38 -12.75 -8.69
N ARG A 33 4.11 -12.46 -7.60
CA ARG A 33 4.88 -13.47 -6.85
C ARG A 33 3.98 -14.57 -6.29
N ALA A 34 2.85 -14.21 -5.67
CA ALA A 34 1.87 -15.17 -5.17
C ALA A 34 1.35 -16.06 -6.29
N ARG A 35 0.97 -15.47 -7.43
CA ARG A 35 0.45 -16.22 -8.58
C ARG A 35 1.49 -17.17 -9.19
N LYS A 36 2.76 -16.78 -9.22
CA LYS A 36 3.87 -17.65 -9.67
C LYS A 36 4.10 -18.79 -8.68
N GLU A 37 4.13 -18.50 -7.38
CA GLU A 37 4.34 -19.51 -6.33
C GLU A 37 3.19 -20.51 -6.23
N ALA A 38 1.95 -20.02 -6.24
CA ALA A 38 0.73 -20.83 -6.25
C ALA A 38 0.71 -21.82 -7.42
N ARG A 39 1.06 -21.36 -8.63
CA ARG A 39 1.15 -22.24 -9.81
C ARG A 39 2.29 -23.25 -9.72
N LYS A 40 3.49 -22.83 -9.29
CA LYS A 40 4.66 -23.71 -9.20
C LYS A 40 4.45 -24.83 -8.16
N LYS A 41 3.77 -24.54 -7.06
CA LYS A 41 3.58 -25.47 -5.94
C LYS A 41 2.17 -26.09 -5.89
N GLN A 42 1.30 -25.77 -6.84
CA GLN A 42 -0.12 -26.16 -6.84
C GLN A 42 -0.87 -25.80 -5.53
N LEU A 43 -0.53 -24.65 -4.94
CA LEU A 43 -1.15 -24.14 -3.71
C LEU A 43 -2.19 -23.07 -4.03
N LYS A 44 -3.08 -22.76 -3.08
CA LYS A 44 -3.93 -21.57 -3.18
C LYS A 44 -3.09 -20.32 -2.96
N ILE A 45 -3.53 -19.19 -3.52
CA ILE A 45 -2.88 -17.88 -3.30
C ILE A 45 -2.84 -17.52 -1.81
N THR A 46 -3.88 -17.92 -1.06
CA THR A 46 -4.00 -17.75 0.39
C THR A 46 -2.86 -18.36 1.20
N ASP A 47 -2.22 -19.39 0.66
CA ASP A 47 -1.20 -20.18 1.37
C ASP A 47 0.21 -19.68 1.05
N THR A 48 0.32 -18.68 0.16
CA THR A 48 1.60 -18.10 -0.24
C THR A 48 2.08 -17.05 0.78
N LYS A 49 3.41 -16.88 0.91
CA LYS A 49 3.99 -15.80 1.74
C LYS A 49 3.57 -14.40 1.31
N SER A 50 3.11 -14.25 0.07
CA SER A 50 2.68 -12.96 -0.44
C SER A 50 1.25 -12.61 -0.03
N PHE A 51 0.47 -13.56 0.50
CA PHE A 51 -0.95 -13.34 0.78
C PHE A 51 -1.21 -12.19 1.75
N GLY A 52 -0.42 -12.08 2.84
CA GLY A 52 -0.55 -10.99 3.79
C GLY A 52 -0.35 -9.60 3.15
N TYR A 53 0.60 -9.49 2.23
CA TYR A 53 0.83 -8.25 1.48
C TYR A 53 -0.31 -7.95 0.50
N ILE A 54 -0.91 -8.97 -0.11
CA ILE A 54 -2.06 -8.79 -1.01
C ILE A 54 -3.26 -8.31 -0.22
N LEU A 55 -3.57 -8.97 0.90
CA LEU A 55 -4.69 -8.59 1.77
C LEU A 55 -4.50 -7.18 2.33
N GLY A 56 -3.29 -6.87 2.80
CA GLY A 56 -2.93 -5.53 3.28
C GLY A 56 -3.03 -4.47 2.20
N GLY A 57 -2.62 -4.78 0.97
CA GLY A 57 -2.72 -3.87 -0.16
C GLY A 57 -4.17 -3.57 -0.52
N ILE A 58 -5.03 -4.59 -0.60
CA ILE A 58 -6.46 -4.40 -0.86
C ILE A 58 -7.08 -3.49 0.23
N LEU A 59 -6.81 -3.78 1.51
CA LEU A 59 -7.33 -2.98 2.61
C LEU A 59 -6.81 -1.54 2.57
N LEU A 60 -5.51 -1.36 2.32
CA LEU A 60 -4.89 -0.05 2.25
C LEU A 60 -5.47 0.78 1.09
N PHE A 61 -5.62 0.21 -0.11
CA PHE A 61 -6.22 0.91 -1.24
C PHE A 61 -7.69 1.27 -1.00
N MET A 62 -8.44 0.43 -0.28
CA MET A 62 -9.81 0.78 0.12
C MET A 62 -9.81 1.99 1.06
N ILE A 63 -8.89 2.05 2.03
CA ILE A 63 -8.76 3.20 2.94
C ILE A 63 -8.33 4.44 2.16
N GLU A 64 -7.31 4.34 1.31
CA GLU A 64 -6.81 5.45 0.49
C GLU A 64 -7.90 5.97 -0.46
N ALA A 65 -8.68 5.08 -1.10
CA ALA A 65 -9.80 5.48 -1.94
C ALA A 65 -10.85 6.27 -1.13
N ASN A 66 -11.23 5.81 0.05
CA ASN A 66 -12.14 6.55 0.93
C ASN A 66 -11.57 7.92 1.29
N ILE A 67 -10.27 8.00 1.62
CA ILE A 67 -9.58 9.27 1.90
C ILE A 67 -9.69 10.25 0.73
N PHE A 68 -9.46 9.78 -0.51
CA PHE A 68 -9.58 10.61 -1.70
C PHE A 68 -11.02 11.07 -1.97
N TYR A 69 -12.04 10.25 -1.65
CA TYR A 69 -13.45 10.59 -1.84
C TYR A 69 -13.98 11.53 -0.75
N SER A 70 -13.56 11.37 0.51
CA SER A 70 -14.01 12.18 1.64
C SER A 70 -12.92 13.17 2.06
N TRP A 71 -12.60 14.15 1.21
CA TRP A 71 -11.58 15.20 1.44
C TRP A 71 -11.93 16.14 2.62
N GLU A 72 -12.19 15.56 3.79
CA GLU A 72 -12.46 16.23 5.06
C GLU A 72 -11.35 15.94 6.08
N GLY A 73 -10.38 15.06 5.77
CA GLY A 73 -9.41 14.67 6.77
C GLY A 73 -8.11 15.48 6.70
N GLY A 74 -7.68 15.86 7.89
CA GLY A 74 -6.43 16.55 8.13
C GLY A 74 -5.23 15.60 8.17
N PHE A 75 -4.30 15.92 9.07
CA PHE A 75 -2.99 15.29 9.22
C PHE A 75 -2.97 13.74 9.14
N PHE A 76 -3.97 13.06 9.71
CA PHE A 76 -4.04 11.60 9.72
C PHE A 76 -4.21 10.97 8.33
N GLN A 77 -4.96 11.60 7.42
CA GLN A 77 -5.13 11.11 6.06
C GLN A 77 -3.85 11.26 5.24
N CYS A 78 -3.17 12.42 5.37
CA CYS A 78 -1.86 12.64 4.77
C CYS A 78 -0.82 11.62 5.27
N PHE A 79 -0.86 11.28 6.57
CA PHE A 79 0.01 10.26 7.14
C PHE A 79 -0.20 8.90 6.45
N ILE A 80 -1.45 8.45 6.28
CA ILE A 80 -1.73 7.17 5.63
C ILE A 80 -1.20 7.16 4.19
N LEU A 81 -1.40 8.24 3.43
CA LEU A 81 -0.95 8.34 2.04
C LEU A 81 0.58 8.35 1.91
N VAL A 82 1.28 9.07 2.79
CA VAL A 82 2.75 9.16 2.75
C VAL A 82 3.40 7.86 3.23
N PHE A 83 2.86 7.24 4.28
CA PHE A 83 3.42 6.03 4.87
C PHE A 83 2.86 4.73 4.27
N SER A 84 2.02 4.83 3.24
CA SER A 84 1.33 3.69 2.64
C SER A 84 2.26 2.55 2.21
N PRO A 85 3.42 2.79 1.57
CA PRO A 85 4.39 1.73 1.28
C PRO A 85 4.87 0.99 2.54
N VAL A 86 5.10 1.74 3.62
CA VAL A 86 5.58 1.19 4.90
C VAL A 86 4.46 0.40 5.58
N LEU A 87 3.24 0.95 5.62
CA LEU A 87 2.08 0.29 6.20
C LEU A 87 1.77 -1.04 5.49
N LEU A 88 1.85 -1.06 4.16
CA LEU A 88 1.69 -2.28 3.35
C LEU A 88 2.72 -3.35 3.73
N MET A 89 3.99 -2.95 3.83
CA MET A 89 5.09 -3.86 4.19
C MET A 89 4.95 -4.39 5.62
N LEU A 90 4.60 -3.52 6.57
CA LEU A 90 4.37 -3.89 7.97
C LEU A 90 3.18 -4.85 8.10
N PHE A 91 2.05 -4.55 7.44
CA PHE A 91 0.88 -5.41 7.48
C PHE A 91 1.21 -6.80 6.92
N GLY A 92 1.84 -6.86 5.75
CA GLY A 92 2.23 -8.15 5.15
C GLY A 92 3.22 -8.93 6.01
N PHE A 93 4.19 -8.25 6.62
CA PHE A 93 5.15 -8.88 7.54
C PHE A 93 4.45 -9.43 8.80
N CYS A 94 3.62 -8.62 9.46
CA CYS A 94 2.89 -9.01 10.66
C CYS A 94 1.92 -10.16 10.38
N TYR A 95 1.17 -10.08 9.28
CA TYR A 95 0.26 -11.15 8.86
C TYR A 95 1.02 -12.46 8.68
N ASN A 96 2.14 -12.43 7.95
CA ASN A 96 2.93 -13.63 7.73
C ASN A 96 3.53 -14.17 9.04
N LYS A 97 4.03 -13.30 9.91
CA LYS A 97 4.59 -13.73 11.20
C LYS A 97 3.55 -14.42 12.09
N LEU A 98 2.30 -13.93 12.08
CA LEU A 98 1.22 -14.43 12.93
C LEU A 98 0.53 -15.67 12.36
N PHE A 99 0.26 -15.68 11.06
CA PHE A 99 -0.64 -16.66 10.43
C PHE A 99 0.07 -17.60 9.47
N TRP A 100 1.20 -17.18 8.89
CA TRP A 100 1.96 -18.02 7.98
C TRP A 100 2.98 -18.86 8.78
N LYS A 101 2.46 -19.90 9.43
CA LYS A 101 3.28 -20.97 10.02
C LYS A 101 3.75 -21.89 8.88
N LYS A 102 5.07 -22.03 8.75
CA LYS A 102 5.67 -23.07 7.91
C LYS A 102 5.25 -24.46 8.39
#